data_AF-A0A2V1NB31-F1
#
_entry.id   AF-A0A2V1NB31-F1
#
_cell.length_a   1.000
_cell.length_b   1.000
_cell.length_c   1.000
_cell.angle_alpha   90.00
_cell.angle_beta   90.00
_cell.angle_gamma   90.00
#
_symmetry.space_group_name_H-M   'P 1'
#
loop_
_entity.id
_entity.type
_entity.pdbx_description
1 polymer ?
#
loop_
_entity_poly.entity_id
_entity_poly.type
_entity_poly.pdbx_seq_one_letter_code
_entity_poly.pdbx_strand_id
1 'polypeptide(L)'
;MAAVKVSGTRLTVEFTERESRWTGREDVTVPLASVREVTLVERPFKAAHGARNGYQSAFTKIGTWGIFTGPRQLVAARRGEPGLRVLLDKEASGGEFDEIVVSVENAADLARRITQGSGSAA
;
A
#
# COMPACT_ATOMS: atom_id res chain seq x y z
N MET A 1 5.45 10.41 -6.89
CA MET A 1 5.16 9.55 -5.74
C MET A 1 3.83 8.89 -6.01
N ALA A 2 3.69 7.62 -5.65
CA ALA A 2 2.44 6.88 -5.80
C ALA A 2 1.25 7.65 -5.21
N ALA A 3 0.17 7.76 -5.97
CA ALA A 3 -1.05 8.42 -5.54
C ALA A 3 -2.03 7.39 -5.00
N VAL A 4 -2.59 7.67 -3.83
CA VAL A 4 -3.63 6.82 -3.23
C VAL A 4 -4.98 7.49 -3.44
N LYS A 5 -5.89 6.79 -4.11
CA LYS A 5 -7.24 7.24 -4.40
C LYS A 5 -8.25 6.30 -3.78
N VAL A 6 -9.27 6.86 -3.16
CA VAL A 6 -10.44 6.13 -2.67
C VAL A 6 -11.61 6.56 -3.53
N SER A 7 -12.17 5.62 -4.29
CA SER A 7 -13.26 5.86 -5.25
C SER A 7 -14.40 4.88 -4.98
N GLY A 8 -15.51 5.37 -4.44
CA GLY A 8 -16.64 4.53 -4.05
C GLY A 8 -16.21 3.46 -3.03
N THR A 9 -16.29 2.19 -3.43
CA THR A 9 -15.93 1.02 -2.61
C THR A 9 -14.54 0.46 -2.94
N ARG A 10 -13.70 1.20 -3.66
CA ARG A 10 -12.36 0.73 -4.07
C ARG A 10 -11.26 1.67 -3.63
N LEU A 11 -10.14 1.07 -3.23
CA LEU A 11 -8.87 1.73 -2.98
C LEU A 11 -7.94 1.45 -4.16
N THR A 12 -7.46 2.50 -4.81
CA THR A 12 -6.52 2.41 -5.92
C THR A 12 -5.22 3.09 -5.53
N VAL A 13 -4.10 2.40 -5.71
CA VAL A 13 -2.75 2.95 -5.58
C VAL A 13 -2.17 3.04 -6.99
N GLU A 14 -2.03 4.25 -7.49
CA GLU A 14 -1.46 4.54 -8.82
C GLU A 14 0.03 4.83 -8.68
N PHE A 15 0.83 4.21 -9.54
CA PHE A 15 2.27 4.41 -9.61
C PHE A 15 2.61 5.40 -10.73
N THR A 16 3.59 6.25 -10.47
CA THR A 16 4.21 7.06 -11.54
C THR A 16 4.96 6.16 -12.52
N GLU A 17 5.22 6.59 -13.75
CA GLU A 17 5.93 5.79 -14.77
C GLU A 17 7.23 5.12 -14.27
N ARG A 18 7.99 5.81 -13.40
CA ARG A 18 9.21 5.27 -12.80
C ARG A 18 8.89 4.16 -11.79
N GLU A 19 7.90 4.39 -10.93
CA GLU A 19 7.42 3.41 -9.96
C GLU A 19 6.85 2.19 -10.68
N SER A 20 6.08 2.39 -11.76
CA SER A 20 5.47 1.31 -12.54
C SER A 20 6.50 0.36 -13.13
N ARG A 21 7.65 0.90 -13.57
CA ARG A 21 8.78 0.08 -14.04
C ARG A 21 9.36 -0.78 -12.92
N TRP A 22 9.34 -0.31 -11.67
CA TRP A 22 9.92 -1.02 -10.52
C TRP A 22 8.94 -1.96 -9.84
N THR A 23 7.64 -1.66 -9.86
CA THR A 23 6.56 -2.52 -9.35
C THR A 23 6.07 -3.52 -10.40
N GLY A 24 6.39 -3.30 -11.68
CA GLY A 24 5.89 -4.06 -12.82
C GLY A 24 4.41 -3.82 -13.14
N ARG A 25 3.82 -2.73 -12.65
CA ARG A 25 2.39 -2.41 -12.78
C ARG A 25 2.12 -0.92 -12.65
N GLU A 26 1.08 -0.44 -13.33
CA GLU A 26 0.70 0.97 -13.31
C GLU A 26 -0.15 1.35 -12.09
N ASP A 27 -0.99 0.42 -11.62
CA ASP A 27 -1.79 0.61 -10.43
C ASP A 27 -2.05 -0.73 -9.70
N VAL A 28 -2.58 -0.62 -8.49
CA VAL A 28 -3.24 -1.72 -7.78
C VAL A 28 -4.55 -1.23 -7.23
N THR A 29 -5.63 -1.93 -7.57
CA THR A 29 -6.97 -1.64 -7.08
C THR A 29 -7.48 -2.80 -6.22
N VAL A 30 -7.87 -2.50 -4.99
CA VAL A 30 -8.45 -3.47 -4.04
C VAL A 30 -9.81 -2.99 -3.53
N PRO A 31 -10.77 -3.90 -3.25
CA PRO A 31 -12.03 -3.52 -2.61
C PRO A 31 -11.79 -3.00 -1.19
N LEU A 32 -12.47 -1.92 -0.78
CA LEU A 32 -12.43 -1.43 0.60
C LEU A 32 -12.95 -2.47 1.60
N ALA A 33 -13.88 -3.33 1.19
CA ALA A 33 -14.36 -4.45 1.98
C ALA A 33 -13.27 -5.50 2.27
N SER A 34 -12.20 -5.55 1.47
CA SER A 34 -11.04 -6.40 1.75
C SER A 34 -10.06 -5.77 2.74
N VAL A 35 -10.25 -4.51 3.12
CA VAL A 35 -9.35 -3.83 4.07
C VAL A 35 -9.71 -4.27 5.49
N ARG A 36 -8.76 -4.96 6.13
CA ARG A 36 -8.89 -5.43 7.52
C ARG A 36 -8.49 -4.36 8.52
N GLU A 37 -7.42 -3.63 8.23
CA GLU A 37 -6.89 -2.60 9.12
C GLU A 37 -6.19 -1.51 8.29
N VAL A 38 -6.30 -0.27 8.77
CA VAL A 38 -5.52 0.86 8.23
C VAL A 38 -4.80 1.53 9.38
N THR A 39 -3.48 1.60 9.29
CA THR A 39 -2.64 2.24 10.29
C THR A 39 -1.89 3.41 9.68
N LEU A 40 -1.89 4.55 10.38
CA LEU A 40 -1.01 5.66 10.07
C LEU A 40 0.41 5.31 10.48
N VAL A 41 1.37 5.50 9.56
CA VAL A 41 2.77 5.19 9.81
C VAL A 41 3.60 6.44 9.54
N GLU A 42 4.30 6.92 10.56
CA GLU A 42 5.20 8.09 10.41
C GLU A 42 6.44 7.78 9.55
N ARG A 43 6.85 6.50 9.52
CA ARG A 43 8.08 6.03 8.85
C ARG A 43 7.80 4.77 8.02
N PRO A 44 6.96 4.83 6.97
CA PRO A 44 6.59 3.70 6.13
C PRO A 44 7.81 3.01 5.49
N PHE A 45 8.89 3.76 5.22
CA PHE A 45 10.16 3.21 4.74
C PHE A 45 10.74 2.11 5.64
N LYS A 46 10.50 2.18 6.96
CA LYS A 46 10.97 1.17 7.92
C LYS A 46 10.01 -0.02 8.07
N ALA A 47 8.75 0.10 7.62
CA ALA A 47 7.76 -0.97 7.74
C ALA A 47 8.03 -2.14 6.78
N ALA A 48 8.60 -1.85 5.60
CA ALA A 48 8.94 -2.85 4.59
C ALA A 48 10.00 -3.85 5.08
N HIS A 49 9.65 -5.14 5.09
CA HIS A 49 10.48 -6.25 5.59
C HIS A 49 10.46 -7.49 4.69
N GLY A 50 11.41 -8.41 4.90
CA GLY A 50 11.51 -9.67 4.15
C GLY A 50 12.23 -9.57 2.79
N ALA A 51 12.23 -10.67 2.05
CA ALA A 51 12.80 -10.75 0.70
C ALA A 51 12.05 -9.84 -0.29
N ARG A 52 12.77 -9.23 -1.24
CA ARG A 52 12.21 -8.19 -2.13
C ARG A 52 12.38 -8.49 -3.62
N ASN A 53 11.47 -7.96 -4.41
CA ASN A 53 11.57 -7.78 -5.86
C ASN A 53 11.09 -6.36 -6.20
N GLY A 54 12.03 -5.52 -6.64
CA GLY A 54 11.79 -4.11 -6.92
C GLY A 54 12.99 -3.22 -6.64
N TYR A 55 12.75 -1.92 -6.62
CA TYR A 55 13.77 -0.89 -6.41
C TYR A 55 13.93 -0.53 -4.94
N GLN A 56 15.18 -0.45 -4.48
CA GLN A 56 15.53 0.04 -3.16
C GLN A 56 16.72 0.99 -3.25
N SER A 57 16.60 2.14 -2.60
CA SER A 57 17.68 3.06 -2.31
C SER A 57 17.68 3.44 -0.82
N ALA A 58 18.63 4.27 -0.40
CA ALA A 58 18.67 4.82 0.97
C ALA A 58 17.48 5.74 1.30
N PHE A 59 16.73 6.17 0.28
CA PHE A 59 15.62 7.12 0.39
C PHE A 59 14.27 6.53 0.03
N THR A 60 14.22 5.51 -0.85
CA THR A 60 12.95 4.99 -1.35
C THR A 60 12.97 3.47 -1.46
N LYS A 61 11.83 2.83 -1.15
CA LYS A 61 11.58 1.40 -1.35
C LYS A 61 10.31 1.26 -2.18
N ILE A 62 10.43 0.65 -3.36
CA ILE A 62 9.32 0.45 -4.29
C ILE A 62 9.34 -0.99 -4.80
N GLY A 63 8.22 -1.69 -4.76
CA GLY A 63 8.07 -3.04 -5.30
C GLY A 63 7.41 -4.00 -4.32
N THR A 64 7.59 -5.29 -4.57
CA THR A 64 7.04 -6.36 -3.74
C THR A 64 8.06 -6.81 -2.70
N TRP A 65 7.63 -6.94 -1.46
CA TRP A 65 8.41 -7.40 -0.30
C TRP A 65 7.74 -8.63 0.32
N GLY A 66 8.45 -9.38 1.16
CA GLY A 66 7.96 -10.62 1.77
C GLY A 66 7.86 -11.83 0.83
N ILE A 67 8.55 -11.86 -0.32
CA ILE A 67 8.32 -12.86 -1.40
C ILE A 67 8.59 -14.32 -0.99
N PHE A 68 9.45 -14.55 0.01
CA PHE A 68 9.80 -15.89 0.48
C PHE A 68 9.58 -16.08 1.98
N THR A 69 9.23 -15.02 2.71
CA THR A 69 9.14 -15.02 4.16
C THR A 69 8.09 -14.01 4.61
N GLY A 70 7.00 -14.49 5.22
CA GLY A 70 5.97 -13.64 5.81
C GLY A 70 4.93 -13.10 4.83
N PRO A 71 4.14 -12.08 5.26
CA PRO A 71 3.07 -11.50 4.44
C PRO A 71 3.64 -10.75 3.25
N ARG A 72 3.02 -10.95 2.08
CA ARG A 72 3.45 -10.33 0.83
C ARG A 72 3.02 -8.87 0.82
N GLN A 73 3.99 -7.97 0.75
CA GLN A 73 3.82 -6.53 0.87
C GLN A 73 4.01 -5.84 -0.47
N LEU A 74 3.09 -4.98 -0.85
CA LEU A 74 3.32 -3.99 -1.90
C LEU A 74 3.80 -2.69 -1.25
N VAL A 75 5.01 -2.27 -1.57
CA VAL A 75 5.65 -1.12 -0.93
C VAL A 75 5.90 -0.03 -1.96
N ALA A 76 5.52 1.20 -1.64
CA ALA A 76 5.96 2.43 -2.30
C ALA A 76 6.17 3.51 -1.24
N ALA A 77 7.30 3.43 -0.54
CA ALA A 77 7.58 4.22 0.64
C ALA A 77 8.87 5.03 0.50
N ARG A 78 8.84 6.26 1.02
CA ARG A 78 9.95 7.20 1.03
C ARG A 78 10.35 7.56 2.45
N ARG A 79 11.65 7.81 2.63
CA ARG A 79 12.25 8.15 3.91
C ARG A 79 11.90 9.58 4.28
N GLY A 80 11.36 9.77 5.48
CA GLY A 80 10.99 11.08 6.02
C GLY A 80 9.59 11.54 5.64
N GLU A 81 8.84 10.75 4.86
CA GLU A 81 7.45 11.04 4.51
C GLU A 81 6.51 10.13 5.32
N PRO A 82 5.41 10.65 5.88
CA PRO A 82 4.39 9.82 6.50
C PRO A 82 3.68 8.96 5.45
N GLY A 83 2.88 8.01 5.91
CA GLY A 83 2.17 7.14 5.01
C GLY A 83 1.15 6.26 5.70
N LEU A 84 0.69 5.28 4.94
CA LEU A 84 -0.31 4.31 5.33
C LEU A 84 0.25 2.90 5.23
N ARG A 85 -0.16 2.09 6.19
CA ARG A 85 -0.09 0.63 6.16
C ARG A 85 -1.52 0.12 6.11
N VAL A 86 -1.86 -0.61 5.05
CA VAL A 86 -3.18 -1.17 4.84
C VAL A 86 -3.04 -2.69 4.86
N LEU A 87 -3.64 -3.34 5.86
CA LEU A 87 -3.73 -4.79 5.93
C LEU A 87 -4.95 -5.25 5.14
N LEU A 88 -4.73 -6.27 4.30
CA LEU A 88 -5.75 -6.80 3.42
C LEU A 88 -6.14 -8.21 3.82
N ASP A 89 -7.41 -8.53 3.60
CA ASP A 89 -7.87 -9.88 3.46
C ASP A 89 -7.41 -10.40 2.10
N LYS A 90 -6.50 -11.37 2.12
CA LYS A 90 -5.90 -11.93 0.91
C LYS A 90 -6.93 -12.53 -0.05
N GLU A 91 -7.95 -13.22 0.46
CA GLU A 91 -8.95 -13.85 -0.41
C GLU A 91 -9.87 -12.81 -1.04
N ALA A 92 -10.31 -11.83 -0.25
CA ALA A 92 -11.19 -10.77 -0.74
C ALA A 92 -10.47 -9.71 -1.60
N SER A 93 -9.13 -9.60 -1.51
CA SER A 93 -8.32 -8.63 -2.27
C SER A 93 -7.78 -9.18 -3.60
N GLY A 94 -8.03 -10.45 -3.93
CA GLY A 94 -7.54 -11.09 -5.16
C GLY A 94 -6.24 -11.87 -5.02
N GLY A 95 -5.76 -12.10 -3.79
CA GLY A 95 -4.73 -13.08 -3.47
C GLY A 95 -3.29 -12.58 -3.57
N GLU A 96 -3.07 -11.37 -4.08
CA GLU A 96 -1.74 -10.94 -4.50
C GLU A 96 -0.90 -10.33 -3.37
N PHE A 97 -1.53 -9.54 -2.49
CA PHE A 97 -0.86 -8.87 -1.39
C PHE A 97 -1.65 -9.02 -0.09
N ASP A 98 -0.91 -9.25 0.98
CA ASP A 98 -1.42 -9.27 2.35
C ASP A 98 -1.39 -7.85 2.95
N GLU A 99 -0.52 -6.98 2.43
CA GLU A 99 -0.30 -5.64 2.97
C GLU A 99 0.12 -4.65 1.87
N ILE A 100 -0.36 -3.41 1.97
CA ILE A 100 0.08 -2.27 1.16
C ILE A 100 0.71 -1.21 2.07
N VAL A 101 1.95 -0.82 1.79
CA VAL A 101 2.68 0.24 2.50
C VAL A 101 3.02 1.36 1.54
N VAL A 102 2.46 2.55 1.75
CA VAL A 102 2.61 3.67 0.83
C VAL A 102 2.88 4.98 1.57
N SER A 103 3.85 5.75 1.10
CA SER A 103 4.05 7.14 1.55
C SER A 103 3.01 8.05 0.90
N VAL A 104 2.38 8.90 1.70
CA VAL A 104 1.38 9.84 1.18
C VAL A 104 1.21 11.01 2.16
N GLU A 105 1.19 12.23 1.63
CA GLU A 105 1.20 13.45 2.46
C GLU A 105 -0.09 13.62 3.27
N ASN A 106 -1.25 13.28 2.69
CA ASN A 106 -2.56 13.35 3.35
C ASN A 106 -2.98 12.01 3.99
N ALA A 107 -2.03 11.27 4.56
CA ALA A 107 -2.26 9.95 5.14
C ALA A 107 -3.44 9.91 6.13
N ALA A 108 -3.55 10.90 7.03
CA ALA A 108 -4.62 10.95 8.03
C ALA A 108 -6.03 11.02 7.40
N ASP A 109 -6.20 11.89 6.41
CA ASP A 109 -7.47 12.02 5.70
C ASP A 109 -7.82 10.78 4.90
N LEU A 110 -6.83 10.17 4.26
CA LEU A 110 -7.01 8.92 3.52
C LEU A 110 -7.37 7.76 4.44
N ALA A 111 -6.70 7.61 5.59
CA ALA A 111 -7.04 6.58 6.57
C ALA A 111 -8.49 6.68 7.01
N ARG A 112 -8.97 7.91 7.29
CA ARG A 112 -10.36 8.15 7.65
C ARG A 112 -11.32 7.74 6.54
N ARG A 113 -11.03 8.09 5.28
CA ARG A 113 -11.87 7.72 4.12
C ARG A 113 -11.91 6.21 3.91
N ILE A 114 -10.77 5.52 4.03
CA ILE A 114 -10.69 4.06 3.87
C ILE A 114 -11.51 3.40 4.99
N THR A 115 -11.33 3.82 6.24
CA THR A 115 -12.07 3.27 7.40
C THR A 115 -13.58 3.48 7.26
N GLN A 116 -14.01 4.64 6.78
CA GLN A 116 -15.42 4.92 6.51
C GLN A 116 -15.98 4.02 5.39
N GLY A 117 -15.21 3.80 4.33
CA GLY A 117 -15.63 2.96 3.20
C GLY A 117 -15.55 1.45 3.48
N SER A 118 -14.67 1.00 4.37
CA SER A 118 -14.59 -0.41 4.80
C SER A 118 -15.70 -0.78 5.77
N GLY A 119 -16.15 0.17 6.60
CA GLY A 119 -17.26 -0.02 7.56
C GLY A 119 -18.67 0.13 6.98
N SER A 120 -18.82 0.77 5.80
CA SER A 120 -20.14 1.01 5.19
C SER A 120 -20.74 -0.22 4.46
N ALA A 121 -20.13 -1.39 4.59
CA ALA A 121 -20.58 -2.65 3.99
C ALA A 121 -21.40 -3.54 4.95
N ALA A 122 -21.96 -2.97 6.01
CA ALA A 122 -22.82 -3.65 6.99
C ALA A 122 -24.31 -3.37 6.75
#